data_AF-A0A7S2SEZ1-F1
#
_entry.id   AF-A0A7S2SEZ1-F1
#
_cell.length_a   1.000
_cell.length_b   1.000
_cell.length_c   1.000
_cell.angle_alpha   90.00
_cell.angle_beta   90.00
_cell.angle_gamma   90.00
#
_symmetry.space_group_name_H-M   'P 1'
#
loop_
_entity.id
_entity.type
_entity.pdbx_description
1 polymer ?
#
loop_
_entity_poly.entity_id
_entity_poly.type
_entity_poly.pdbx_seq_one_letter_code
_entity_poly.pdbx_strand_id
1 'polypeptide(L)'
;MARKWRLRGRDVLAALVAAGAALGFLMAAVVAVEAWRRGSPMLLRWGLGELAATMVPSALLPESVVAGNQQCRRVLAAANLSATPVLPTEVPVLDLTRGLPADAGAVDLSRPLLLRGALAGSPAAERWNLDWLAESPRGDIEIDYYSDARTPAIEGGTIPDARGRLAEVVGLVKAGAPVKAGTELLFRQFPSLLAELPLELLHELFGSGHFSPRRMGTLLTAPIFLAQGKPEAKETESSSRTTARTDLHCEPIANVALQITGRKRWTIVDPANSFALQPALSPDGRAYVFADLDPDSHHLVRIPRFEVVLGPGEALYLPTWWWHRVDYLGEASFTASLFHFRPGQMIRNNPIFTAVLVPNLFKELVGWKTQ
;
A
#
# COMPACT_ATOMS: atom_id res chain seq x y z
N MET A 1 48.54 21.19 -6.56
CA MET A 1 47.59 21.67 -7.58
C MET A 1 46.29 20.87 -7.50
N ALA A 2 45.30 21.34 -6.73
CA ALA A 2 43.97 20.73 -6.70
C ALA A 2 43.09 21.42 -7.75
N ARG A 3 42.85 20.76 -8.89
CA ARG A 3 41.86 21.21 -9.87
C ARG A 3 40.47 21.05 -9.25
N LYS A 4 39.91 22.14 -8.71
CA LYS A 4 38.48 22.25 -8.41
C LYS A 4 37.73 22.16 -9.74
N TRP A 5 37.14 21.01 -10.01
CA TRP A 5 36.13 20.86 -11.06
C TRP A 5 34.90 21.69 -10.68
N ARG A 6 34.88 22.97 -11.08
CA ARG A 6 33.65 23.76 -11.10
C ARG A 6 32.89 23.35 -12.37
N LEU A 7 32.04 22.34 -12.26
CA LEU A 7 31.01 22.09 -13.28
C LEU A 7 30.14 23.36 -13.38
N ARG A 8 30.02 23.93 -14.59
CA ARG A 8 29.15 25.09 -14.82
C ARG A 8 27.70 24.60 -14.74
N GLY A 9 26.78 25.41 -14.24
CA GLY A 9 25.37 25.00 -14.06
C GLY A 9 24.69 24.44 -15.33
N ARG A 10 25.15 24.84 -16.53
CA ARG A 10 24.67 24.29 -17.82
C ARG A 10 25.15 22.85 -18.07
N ASP A 11 26.35 22.49 -17.64
CA ASP A 11 26.90 21.13 -17.79
C ASP A 11 26.20 20.16 -16.83
N VAL A 12 25.87 20.62 -15.62
CA VAL A 12 25.08 19.87 -14.65
C VAL A 12 23.65 19.63 -15.16
N LEU A 13 23.01 20.67 -15.71
CA LEU A 13 21.67 20.54 -16.28
C LEU A 13 21.64 19.60 -17.48
N ALA A 14 22.62 19.69 -18.40
CA ALA A 14 22.73 18.78 -19.53
C ALA A 14 22.95 17.33 -19.09
N ALA A 15 23.79 17.10 -18.06
CA ALA A 15 24.00 15.78 -17.49
C ALA A 15 22.74 15.20 -16.83
N LEU A 16 21.97 16.02 -16.12
CA LEU A 16 20.69 15.61 -15.51
C LEU A 16 19.63 15.26 -16.57
N VAL A 17 19.54 16.04 -17.66
CA VAL A 17 18.65 15.74 -18.78
C VAL A 17 19.04 14.44 -19.47
N ALA A 18 20.34 14.22 -19.74
CA ALA A 18 20.83 12.99 -20.34
C ALA A 18 20.59 11.76 -19.44
N ALA A 19 20.81 11.89 -18.13
CA ALA A 19 20.53 10.84 -17.15
C ALA A 19 19.03 10.50 -17.08
N GLY A 20 18.16 11.52 -17.10
CA GLY A 20 16.70 11.34 -17.15
C GLY A 20 16.23 10.64 -18.42
N ALA A 21 16.79 11.00 -19.58
CA ALA A 21 16.49 10.36 -20.85
C ALA A 21 16.96 8.88 -20.88
N ALA A 22 18.17 8.61 -20.38
CA ALA A 22 18.69 7.24 -20.28
C ALA A 22 17.84 6.38 -19.33
N LEU A 23 17.41 6.93 -18.19
CA LEU A 23 16.52 6.24 -17.25
C LEU A 23 15.16 5.94 -17.89
N GLY A 24 14.56 6.92 -18.60
CA GLY A 24 13.30 6.71 -19.32
C GLY A 24 13.40 5.62 -20.39
N PHE A 25 14.50 5.58 -21.15
CA PHE A 25 14.75 4.51 -22.14
C PHE A 25 14.87 3.13 -21.48
N LEU A 26 15.58 3.05 -20.35
CA LEU A 26 15.70 1.80 -19.59
C LEU A 26 14.35 1.32 -19.09
N MET A 27 13.51 2.21 -18.54
CA MET A 27 12.16 1.84 -18.06
C MET A 27 11.27 1.38 -19.22
N ALA A 28 11.32 2.07 -20.36
CA ALA A 28 10.60 1.67 -21.58
C ALA A 28 11.06 0.29 -22.09
N ALA A 29 12.37 -0.01 -22.01
CA ALA A 29 12.91 -1.30 -22.39
C ALA A 29 12.41 -2.43 -21.46
N VAL A 30 12.33 -2.19 -20.14
CA VAL A 30 11.73 -3.16 -19.20
C VAL A 30 10.28 -3.44 -19.55
N VAL A 31 9.48 -2.39 -19.79
CA VAL A 31 8.08 -2.54 -20.24
C VAL A 31 8.00 -3.36 -21.54
N ALA A 32 8.87 -3.08 -22.51
CA ALA A 32 8.87 -3.77 -23.79
C ALA A 32 9.24 -5.25 -23.69
N VAL A 33 10.27 -5.57 -22.91
CA VAL A 33 10.69 -6.96 -22.67
C VAL A 33 9.57 -7.76 -21.98
N GLU A 34 8.94 -7.18 -20.96
CA GLU A 34 7.86 -7.85 -20.22
C GLU A 34 6.58 -8.00 -21.04
N ALA A 35 6.24 -6.99 -21.86
CA ALA A 35 5.13 -7.09 -22.79
C ALA A 35 5.38 -8.15 -23.87
N TRP A 36 6.61 -8.24 -24.39
CA TRP A 36 7.01 -9.27 -25.35
C TRP A 36 6.96 -10.68 -24.74
N ARG A 37 7.50 -10.87 -23.53
CA ARG A 37 7.42 -12.14 -22.79
C ARG A 37 5.98 -12.63 -22.60
N ARG A 38 5.04 -11.70 -22.42
CA ARG A 38 3.61 -11.98 -22.25
C ARG A 38 2.82 -11.99 -23.57
N GLY A 39 3.47 -11.73 -24.71
CA GLY A 39 2.83 -11.67 -26.02
C GLY A 39 1.72 -10.61 -26.14
N SER A 40 1.79 -9.51 -25.37
CA SER A 40 0.69 -8.56 -25.23
C SER A 40 1.04 -7.16 -25.76
N PRO A 41 0.62 -6.80 -26.98
CA PRO A 41 0.81 -5.44 -27.50
C PRO A 41 -0.01 -4.39 -26.74
N MET A 42 -1.15 -4.79 -26.16
CA MET A 42 -1.94 -3.91 -25.30
C MET A 42 -1.18 -3.55 -24.01
N LEU A 43 -0.44 -4.50 -23.45
CA LEU A 43 0.40 -4.26 -22.29
C LEU A 43 1.56 -3.31 -22.61
N LEU A 44 2.20 -3.47 -23.78
CA LEU A 44 3.22 -2.54 -24.26
C LEU A 44 2.65 -1.12 -24.35
N ARG A 45 1.51 -0.97 -25.03
CA ARG A 45 0.86 0.34 -25.22
C ARG A 45 0.49 0.98 -23.88
N TRP A 46 -0.12 0.20 -22.99
CA TRP A 46 -0.46 0.66 -21.63
C TRP A 46 0.78 1.10 -20.87
N GLY A 47 1.80 0.25 -20.76
CA GLY A 47 2.98 0.53 -19.95
C GLY A 47 3.78 1.74 -20.46
N LEU A 48 3.92 1.91 -21.78
CA LEU A 48 4.55 3.10 -22.36
C LEU A 48 3.72 4.36 -22.13
N GLY A 49 2.38 4.25 -22.21
CA GLY A 49 1.50 5.37 -21.92
C GLY A 49 1.54 5.80 -20.44
N GLU A 50 1.53 4.86 -19.50
CA GLU A 50 1.68 5.15 -18.07
C GLU A 50 3.06 5.75 -17.76
N LEU A 51 4.12 5.20 -18.35
CA LEU A 51 5.47 5.76 -18.20
C LEU A 51 5.50 7.21 -18.69
N ALA A 52 4.93 7.50 -19.86
CA ALA A 52 4.81 8.87 -20.35
C ALA A 52 4.00 9.76 -19.40
N ALA A 53 2.91 9.24 -18.82
CA ALA A 53 2.09 9.94 -17.84
C ALA A 53 2.84 10.31 -16.56
N THR A 54 3.82 9.50 -16.14
CA THR A 54 4.69 9.85 -15.01
C THR A 54 5.79 10.84 -15.35
N MET A 55 6.17 10.97 -16.63
CA MET A 55 7.25 11.87 -17.04
C MET A 55 6.77 13.28 -17.41
N VAL A 56 5.48 13.44 -17.69
CA VAL A 56 4.90 14.69 -18.17
C VAL A 56 3.76 15.12 -17.22
N PRO A 57 3.62 16.41 -16.88
CA PRO A 57 2.47 16.91 -16.13
C PRO A 57 1.15 16.49 -16.78
N SER A 58 0.16 16.09 -15.98
CA SER A 58 -1.13 15.60 -16.47
C SER A 58 -1.85 16.57 -17.41
N ALA A 59 -1.75 17.88 -17.15
CA ALA A 59 -2.29 18.94 -18.00
C ALA A 59 -1.67 19.02 -19.40
N LEU A 60 -0.52 18.39 -19.62
CA LEU A 60 0.21 18.37 -20.90
C LEU A 60 0.11 17.00 -21.59
N LEU A 61 -0.56 16.02 -20.99
CA LEU A 61 -0.76 14.71 -21.61
C LEU A 61 -1.84 14.81 -22.69
N PRO A 62 -1.58 14.34 -23.93
CA PRO A 62 -2.61 14.30 -24.97
C PRO A 62 -3.79 13.42 -24.54
N GLU A 63 -5.02 13.88 -24.78
CA GLU A 63 -6.25 13.12 -24.49
C GLU A 63 -6.23 11.73 -25.14
N SER A 64 -5.61 11.60 -26.32
CA SER A 64 -5.44 10.33 -27.03
C SER A 64 -4.58 9.31 -26.27
N VAL A 65 -3.62 9.76 -25.46
CA VAL A 65 -2.81 8.90 -24.59
C VAL A 65 -3.65 8.43 -23.40
N VAL A 66 -4.39 9.35 -22.77
CA VAL A 66 -5.27 9.03 -21.63
C VAL A 66 -6.36 8.04 -22.03
N ALA A 67 -7.11 8.34 -23.11
CA ALA A 67 -8.13 7.47 -23.66
C ALA A 67 -7.54 6.13 -24.14
N GLY A 68 -6.35 6.16 -24.73
CA GLY A 68 -5.61 4.96 -25.12
C GLY A 68 -5.29 4.04 -23.95
N ASN A 69 -4.81 4.59 -22.83
CA ASN A 69 -4.52 3.82 -21.62
C ASN A 69 -5.78 3.24 -20.99
N GLN A 70 -6.85 4.04 -20.88
CA GLN A 70 -8.15 3.57 -20.39
C GLN A 70 -8.67 2.40 -21.23
N GLN A 71 -8.57 2.49 -22.55
CA GLN A 71 -8.95 1.39 -23.44
C GLN A 71 -8.08 0.15 -23.21
N CYS A 72 -6.76 0.32 -23.06
CA CYS A 72 -5.86 -0.80 -22.77
C CYS A 72 -6.22 -1.47 -21.43
N ARG A 73 -6.51 -0.71 -20.37
CA ARG A 73 -6.92 -1.26 -19.06
C ARG A 73 -8.16 -2.15 -19.20
N ARG A 74 -9.20 -1.70 -19.91
CA ARG A 74 -10.43 -2.48 -20.12
C ARG A 74 -10.18 -3.77 -20.89
N VAL A 75 -9.40 -3.69 -21.98
CA VAL A 75 -9.08 -4.87 -22.82
C VAL A 75 -8.23 -5.87 -22.05
N LEU A 76 -7.20 -5.39 -21.34
CA LEU A 76 -6.36 -6.23 -20.49
C LEU A 76 -7.17 -6.87 -19.37
N ALA A 77 -8.07 -6.14 -18.71
CA ALA A 77 -8.92 -6.71 -17.68
C ALA A 77 -9.83 -7.80 -18.23
N ALA A 78 -10.56 -7.54 -19.31
CA ALA A 78 -11.43 -8.53 -19.93
C ALA A 78 -10.69 -9.82 -20.32
N ALA A 79 -9.44 -9.72 -20.77
CA ALA A 79 -8.62 -10.86 -21.15
C ALA A 79 -8.08 -11.69 -19.95
N ASN A 80 -8.07 -11.12 -18.74
CA ASN A 80 -7.50 -11.76 -17.54
C ASN A 80 -8.56 -12.16 -16.50
N LEU A 81 -9.85 -11.90 -16.75
CA LEU A 81 -10.93 -12.33 -15.86
C LEU A 81 -11.33 -13.79 -16.13
N SER A 82 -11.55 -14.56 -15.05
CA SER A 82 -12.20 -15.87 -15.16
C SER A 82 -13.61 -15.74 -15.72
N ALA A 83 -14.09 -16.70 -16.52
CA ALA A 83 -15.47 -16.71 -17.01
C ALA A 83 -16.50 -16.88 -15.86
N THR A 84 -16.11 -17.60 -14.81
CA THR A 84 -16.94 -17.90 -13.64
C THR A 84 -16.34 -17.30 -12.37
N PRO A 85 -17.15 -17.09 -11.32
CA PRO A 85 -16.64 -16.73 -10.00
C PRO A 85 -15.59 -17.73 -9.52
N VAL A 86 -14.56 -17.22 -8.85
CA VAL A 86 -13.47 -17.96 -8.22
C VAL A 86 -13.63 -17.84 -6.71
N LEU A 87 -13.61 -18.97 -6.01
CA LEU A 87 -13.69 -18.99 -4.56
C LEU A 87 -12.40 -18.42 -3.95
N PRO A 88 -12.49 -17.64 -2.85
CA PRO A 88 -11.32 -17.23 -2.10
C PRO A 88 -10.52 -18.41 -1.59
N THR A 89 -9.21 -18.22 -1.49
CA THR A 89 -8.30 -19.14 -0.77
C THR A 89 -7.96 -18.54 0.59
N GLU A 90 -7.71 -19.39 1.59
CA GLU A 90 -7.20 -18.90 2.88
C GLU A 90 -5.72 -18.49 2.77
N VAL A 91 -5.35 -17.45 3.52
CA VAL A 91 -3.94 -17.05 3.66
C VAL A 91 -3.19 -18.10 4.49
N PRO A 92 -1.99 -18.54 4.09
CA PRO A 92 -1.16 -19.41 4.91
C PRO A 92 -0.95 -18.83 6.31
N VAL A 93 -0.87 -19.69 7.33
CA VAL A 93 -0.75 -19.28 8.73
C VAL A 93 0.56 -19.76 9.32
N LEU A 94 1.30 -18.85 9.93
CA LEU A 94 2.39 -19.14 10.86
C LEU A 94 1.88 -18.91 12.28
N ASP A 95 1.74 -19.98 13.06
CA ASP A 95 1.26 -19.91 14.44
C ASP A 95 2.43 -19.68 15.41
N LEU A 96 2.42 -18.53 16.08
CA LEU A 96 3.47 -18.06 16.98
C LEU A 96 3.04 -18.12 18.45
N THR A 97 1.87 -18.69 18.75
CA THR A 97 1.32 -18.75 20.12
C THR A 97 2.20 -19.54 21.10
N ARG A 98 3.10 -20.38 20.58
CA ARG A 98 4.08 -21.18 21.34
C ARG A 98 5.52 -20.71 21.13
N GLY A 99 5.72 -19.52 20.58
CA GLY A 99 7.01 -19.02 20.14
C GLY A 99 7.30 -19.35 18.68
N LEU A 100 8.45 -18.90 18.20
CA LEU A 100 8.85 -19.04 16.81
C LEU A 100 9.25 -20.50 16.50
N PRO A 101 8.67 -21.14 15.47
CA PRO A 101 9.09 -22.47 15.03
C PRO A 101 10.57 -22.51 14.62
N ALA A 102 11.24 -23.65 14.84
CA ALA A 102 12.66 -23.82 14.48
C ALA A 102 12.94 -23.69 12.97
N ASP A 103 11.92 -23.86 12.13
CA ASP A 103 11.95 -23.71 10.67
C ASP A 103 11.40 -22.35 10.20
N ALA A 104 11.13 -21.40 11.10
CA ALA A 104 10.58 -20.09 10.72
C ALA A 104 11.49 -19.28 9.78
N GLY A 105 12.80 -19.54 9.77
CA GLY A 105 13.73 -18.97 8.79
C GLY A 105 13.53 -19.47 7.35
N ALA A 106 12.75 -20.55 7.15
CA ALA A 106 12.40 -21.11 5.84
C ALA A 106 11.04 -20.64 5.32
N VAL A 107 10.39 -19.69 6.01
CA VAL A 107 9.07 -19.17 5.64
C VAL A 107 9.10 -18.49 4.27
N ASP A 108 8.14 -18.82 3.42
CA ASP A 108 8.00 -18.22 2.10
C ASP A 108 7.47 -16.78 2.18
N LEU A 109 8.40 -15.82 2.17
CA LEU A 109 8.09 -14.39 2.13
C LEU A 109 7.78 -13.86 0.73
N SER A 110 7.50 -14.73 -0.26
CA SER A 110 7.02 -14.30 -1.58
C SER A 110 5.50 -14.13 -1.64
N ARG A 111 4.77 -14.62 -0.62
CA ARG A 111 3.30 -14.60 -0.55
C ARG A 111 2.81 -14.01 0.78
N PRO A 112 1.53 -13.62 0.87
CA PRO A 112 0.93 -13.16 2.12
C PRO A 112 0.98 -14.24 3.19
N LEU A 113 1.15 -13.83 4.44
CA LEU A 113 1.22 -14.74 5.58
C LEU A 113 0.51 -14.14 6.79
N LEU A 114 -0.41 -14.91 7.38
CA LEU A 114 -0.99 -14.58 8.67
C LEU A 114 -0.05 -15.05 9.78
N LEU A 115 0.40 -14.11 10.61
CA LEU A 115 1.23 -14.35 11.79
C LEU A 115 0.31 -14.35 13.01
N ARG A 116 -0.17 -15.54 13.41
CA ARG A 116 -1.07 -15.67 14.55
C ARG A 116 -0.30 -15.54 15.86
N GLY A 117 -0.79 -14.69 16.76
CA GLY A 117 -0.10 -14.42 18.03
C GLY A 117 1.16 -13.58 17.89
N ALA A 118 1.35 -12.88 16.76
CA ALA A 118 2.54 -12.08 16.48
C ALA A 118 2.84 -11.01 17.53
N LEU A 119 1.82 -10.45 18.17
CA LEU A 119 1.97 -9.41 19.18
C LEU A 119 2.18 -9.99 20.60
N ALA A 120 2.10 -11.31 20.79
CA ALA A 120 2.17 -11.92 22.12
C ALA A 120 3.46 -11.52 22.86
N GLY A 121 3.30 -11.08 24.12
CA GLY A 121 4.41 -10.62 24.95
C GLY A 121 4.99 -9.25 24.60
N SER A 122 4.44 -8.55 23.59
CA SER A 122 4.87 -7.17 23.29
C SER A 122 4.16 -6.15 24.19
N PRO A 123 4.81 -5.07 24.63
CA PRO A 123 4.14 -4.01 25.39
C PRO A 123 2.94 -3.41 24.66
N ALA A 124 2.96 -3.37 23.32
CA ALA A 124 1.84 -2.89 22.53
C ALA A 124 0.59 -3.76 22.72
N ALA A 125 0.73 -5.09 22.81
CA ALA A 125 -0.40 -5.99 23.05
C ALA A 125 -1.07 -5.78 24.41
N GLU A 126 -0.29 -5.35 25.41
CA GLU A 126 -0.77 -5.20 26.78
C GLU A 126 -1.48 -3.87 27.01
N ARG A 127 -1.05 -2.80 26.33
CA ARG A 127 -1.50 -1.44 26.67
C ARG A 127 -2.03 -0.61 25.51
N TRP A 128 -1.72 -0.94 24.26
CA TRP A 128 -2.21 -0.12 23.14
C TRP A 128 -3.67 -0.44 22.88
N ASN A 129 -4.48 0.61 22.87
CA ASN A 129 -5.87 0.60 22.44
C ASN A 129 -6.25 2.03 22.03
N LEU A 130 -7.49 2.25 21.63
CA LEU A 130 -7.95 3.58 21.21
C LEU A 130 -7.88 4.62 22.35
N ASP A 131 -8.17 4.24 23.59
CA ASP A 131 -8.09 5.17 24.74
C ASP A 131 -6.64 5.57 25.01
N TRP A 132 -5.73 4.60 25.05
CA TRP A 132 -4.29 4.83 25.13
C TRP A 132 -3.80 5.76 24.01
N LEU A 133 -4.33 5.62 22.80
CA LEU A 133 -3.94 6.43 21.66
C LEU A 133 -4.43 7.89 21.79
N ALA A 134 -5.59 8.09 22.39
CA ALA A 134 -6.20 9.41 22.60
C ALA A 134 -5.59 10.19 23.79
N GLU A 135 -4.81 9.55 24.66
CA GLU A 135 -4.16 10.20 25.78
C GLU A 135 -3.03 11.16 25.36
N SER A 136 -2.92 12.30 26.04
CA SER A 136 -1.77 13.21 25.91
C SER A 136 -0.47 12.51 26.33
N PRO A 137 0.65 12.72 25.62
CA PRO A 137 0.84 13.64 24.49
C PRO A 137 0.54 13.03 23.11
N ARG A 138 0.12 11.76 23.02
CA ARG A 138 -0.15 11.09 21.73
C ARG A 138 -1.40 11.64 21.06
N GLY A 139 -2.46 11.84 21.84
CA GLY A 139 -3.73 12.39 21.37
C GLY A 139 -3.65 13.83 20.85
N ASP A 140 -2.60 14.58 21.23
CA ASP A 140 -2.42 15.98 20.85
C ASP A 140 -1.80 16.16 19.45
N ILE A 141 -1.39 15.07 18.79
CA ILE A 141 -0.81 15.13 17.43
C ILE A 141 -1.89 15.57 16.44
N GLU A 142 -1.60 16.63 15.67
CA GLU A 142 -2.41 17.07 14.54
C GLU A 142 -2.22 16.14 13.34
N ILE A 143 -3.31 15.55 12.84
CA ILE A 143 -3.30 14.59 11.73
C ILE A 143 -4.32 14.97 10.66
N ASP A 144 -4.00 14.65 9.41
CA ASP A 144 -4.98 14.68 8.34
C ASP A 144 -5.81 13.38 8.35
N TYR A 145 -7.10 13.47 8.09
CA TYR A 145 -8.03 12.34 8.09
C TYR A 145 -9.13 12.52 7.04
N TYR A 146 -9.80 11.41 6.70
CA TYR A 146 -10.97 11.41 5.83
C TYR A 146 -12.21 11.67 6.69
N SER A 147 -12.90 12.78 6.45
CA SER A 147 -14.14 13.13 7.13
C SER A 147 -15.28 12.18 6.72
N ASP A 148 -15.22 11.67 5.50
CA ASP A 148 -16.07 10.60 4.98
C ASP A 148 -15.26 9.59 4.15
N ALA A 149 -14.96 8.44 4.75
CA ALA A 149 -14.16 7.38 4.16
C ALA A 149 -14.98 6.36 3.33
N ARG A 150 -16.22 6.72 2.96
CA ARG A 150 -17.07 5.89 2.09
C ARG A 150 -16.88 6.21 0.60
N THR A 151 -16.39 7.42 0.30
CA THR A 151 -16.07 7.89 -1.05
C THR A 151 -15.05 6.95 -1.70
N PRO A 152 -15.39 6.31 -2.84
CA PRO A 152 -14.46 5.46 -3.56
C PRO A 152 -13.22 6.18 -4.06
N ALA A 153 -12.12 5.44 -4.21
CA ALA A 153 -10.86 5.93 -4.77
C ALA A 153 -11.06 6.51 -6.19
N ILE A 154 -11.89 5.85 -7.00
CA ILE A 154 -12.24 6.30 -8.36
C ILE A 154 -13.01 7.63 -8.40
N GLU A 155 -13.63 8.03 -7.28
CA GLU A 155 -14.37 9.28 -7.11
C GLU A 155 -13.53 10.34 -6.36
N GLY A 156 -12.23 10.09 -6.16
CA GLY A 156 -11.32 11.02 -5.48
C GLY A 156 -11.16 10.79 -3.97
N GLY A 157 -11.71 9.68 -3.43
CA GLY A 157 -11.61 9.31 -2.02
C GLY A 157 -10.22 8.81 -1.56
N THR A 158 -9.15 9.30 -2.18
CA THR A 158 -7.76 8.90 -1.89
C THR A 158 -6.96 9.95 -1.14
N ILE A 159 -7.50 11.15 -0.96
CA ILE A 159 -6.84 12.29 -0.30
C ILE A 159 -7.64 12.67 0.95
N PRO A 160 -7.01 12.77 2.14
CA PRO A 160 -7.64 13.33 3.33
C PRO A 160 -8.18 14.75 3.08
N ASP A 161 -9.36 15.05 3.61
CA ASP A 161 -10.11 16.30 3.40
C ASP A 161 -10.32 17.10 4.70
N ALA A 162 -9.89 16.56 5.85
CA ALA A 162 -9.99 17.22 7.14
C ALA A 162 -8.70 17.06 7.96
N ARG A 163 -8.55 17.92 8.97
CA ARG A 163 -7.41 17.93 9.90
C ARG A 163 -7.89 18.16 11.33
N GLY A 164 -7.25 17.51 12.29
CA GLY A 164 -7.52 17.73 13.72
C GLY A 164 -6.66 16.87 14.63
N ARG A 165 -6.89 16.98 15.94
CA ARG A 165 -6.15 16.21 16.95
C ARG A 165 -6.48 14.73 16.87
N LEU A 166 -5.47 13.89 17.04
CA LEU A 166 -5.62 12.43 17.04
C LEU A 166 -6.68 11.97 18.06
N ALA A 167 -6.75 12.58 19.24
CA ALA A 167 -7.77 12.28 20.24
C ALA A 167 -9.20 12.54 19.75
N GLU A 168 -9.41 13.61 18.99
CA GLU A 168 -10.73 13.97 18.44
C GLU A 168 -11.14 12.97 17.34
N VAL A 169 -10.20 12.60 16.47
CA VAL A 169 -10.43 11.59 15.44
C VAL A 169 -10.73 10.22 16.06
N VAL A 170 -10.02 9.83 17.12
CA VAL A 170 -10.34 8.62 17.89
C VAL A 170 -11.76 8.70 18.47
N GLY A 171 -12.15 9.84 19.03
CA GLY A 171 -13.51 10.07 19.51
C GLY A 171 -14.57 9.89 18.44
N LEU A 172 -14.35 10.43 17.24
CA LEU A 172 -15.23 10.27 16.07
C LEU A 172 -15.34 8.81 15.63
N VAL A 173 -14.21 8.09 15.55
CA VAL A 173 -14.18 6.66 15.23
C VAL A 173 -14.99 5.86 16.25
N LYS A 174 -14.76 6.07 17.55
CA LYS A 174 -15.49 5.38 18.63
C LYS A 174 -16.99 5.71 18.63
N ALA A 175 -17.37 6.92 18.21
CA ALA A 175 -18.76 7.33 18.07
C ALA A 175 -19.46 6.75 16.82
N GLY A 176 -18.72 6.02 15.98
CA GLY A 176 -19.23 5.38 14.79
C GLY A 176 -19.32 6.29 13.56
N ALA A 177 -18.65 7.44 13.58
CA ALA A 177 -18.57 8.31 12.42
C ALA A 177 -17.86 7.58 11.25
N PRO A 178 -18.21 7.88 9.99
CA PRO A 178 -17.59 7.25 8.81
C PRO A 178 -16.18 7.80 8.53
N VAL A 179 -15.46 8.22 9.58
CA VAL A 179 -14.12 8.77 9.46
C VAL A 179 -13.08 7.67 9.38
N LYS A 180 -11.95 7.99 8.73
CA LYS A 180 -10.78 7.13 8.68
C LYS A 180 -9.53 7.97 8.80
N ALA A 181 -8.52 7.47 9.51
CA ALA A 181 -7.21 8.08 9.55
C ALA A 181 -6.13 7.06 9.23
N GLY A 182 -5.10 7.52 8.51
CA GLY A 182 -3.85 6.82 8.27
C GLY A 182 -2.70 7.81 8.48
N THR A 183 -1.84 7.61 9.47
CA THR A 183 -0.79 8.59 9.80
C THR A 183 0.46 7.93 10.35
N GLU A 184 1.63 8.36 9.89
CA GLU A 184 2.93 7.96 10.45
C GLU A 184 3.42 8.89 11.57
N LEU A 185 2.70 9.99 11.85
CA LEU A 185 3.17 11.04 12.76
C LEU A 185 3.38 10.55 14.20
N LEU A 186 2.61 9.55 14.64
CA LEU A 186 2.81 8.92 15.95
C LEU A 186 4.24 8.41 16.12
N PHE A 187 4.74 7.61 15.16
CA PHE A 187 6.09 7.04 15.24
C PHE A 187 7.18 8.04 14.86
N ARG A 188 6.87 9.10 14.11
CA ARG A 188 7.82 10.19 13.88
C ARG A 188 8.05 11.02 15.13
N GLN A 189 7.01 11.28 15.91
CA GLN A 189 7.10 12.06 17.14
C GLN A 189 7.57 11.22 18.34
N PHE A 190 7.20 9.95 18.38
CA PHE A 190 7.54 9.02 19.45
C PHE A 190 8.25 7.77 18.90
N PRO A 191 9.47 7.90 18.35
CA PRO A 191 10.16 6.78 17.69
C PRO A 191 10.50 5.62 18.63
N SER A 192 10.55 5.86 19.95
CA SER A 192 10.75 4.81 20.96
C SER A 192 9.61 3.80 21.01
N LEU A 193 8.39 4.18 20.58
CA LEU A 193 7.24 3.27 20.52
C LEU A 193 7.48 2.07 19.60
N LEU A 194 8.42 2.18 18.66
CA LEU A 194 8.80 1.06 17.80
C LEU A 194 9.29 -0.15 18.63
N ALA A 195 9.95 0.10 19.78
CA ALA A 195 10.44 -0.95 20.67
C ALA A 195 9.32 -1.70 21.43
N GLU A 196 8.09 -1.20 21.38
CA GLU A 196 6.92 -1.83 22.00
C GLU A 196 6.21 -2.82 21.06
N LEU A 197 6.58 -2.82 19.78
CA LEU A 197 6.16 -3.79 18.78
C LEU A 197 7.03 -5.06 18.89
N PRO A 198 6.64 -6.19 18.27
CA PRO A 198 7.35 -7.46 18.42
C PRO A 198 8.63 -7.49 17.56
N LEU A 199 9.59 -6.61 17.85
CA LEU A 199 10.78 -6.41 17.02
C LEU A 199 11.66 -7.65 16.89
N GLU A 200 11.78 -8.45 17.95
CA GLU A 200 12.55 -9.70 17.91
C GLU A 200 12.02 -10.66 16.84
N LEU A 201 10.70 -10.90 16.84
CA LEU A 201 10.01 -11.69 15.82
C LEU A 201 10.25 -11.12 14.42
N LEU A 202 10.10 -9.80 14.26
CA LEU A 202 10.28 -9.14 12.97
C LEU A 202 11.73 -9.22 12.47
N HIS A 203 12.70 -9.12 13.37
CA HIS A 203 14.12 -9.22 13.04
C HIS A 203 14.49 -10.64 12.62
N GLU A 204 13.91 -11.64 13.26
CA GLU A 204 14.15 -13.04 12.91
C GLU A 204 13.53 -13.39 11.54
N LEU A 205 12.29 -12.97 11.28
CA LEU A 205 11.61 -13.28 10.02
C LEU A 205 12.17 -12.50 8.83
N PHE A 206 12.47 -11.22 9.01
CA PHE A 206 12.75 -10.33 7.88
C PHE A 206 14.19 -9.82 7.85
N GLY A 207 14.95 -10.00 8.91
CA GLY A 207 16.29 -9.46 9.12
C GLY A 207 16.30 -8.21 9.99
N SER A 208 17.26 -8.13 10.92
CA SER A 208 17.43 -7.03 11.89
C SER A 208 17.66 -5.65 11.26
N GLY A 209 18.07 -5.60 10.00
CA GLY A 209 18.29 -4.37 9.27
C GLY A 209 17.02 -3.61 8.88
N HIS A 210 15.82 -4.23 8.92
CA HIS A 210 14.61 -3.61 8.38
C HIS A 210 13.85 -2.72 9.37
N PHE A 211 13.84 -3.08 10.66
CA PHE A 211 12.98 -2.44 11.66
C PHE A 211 13.82 -1.73 12.73
N SER A 212 14.22 -0.50 12.44
CA SER A 212 15.03 0.34 13.33
C SER A 212 14.55 1.78 13.30
N PRO A 213 14.56 2.51 14.44
CA PRO A 213 14.21 3.93 14.48
C PRO A 213 15.06 4.78 13.53
N ARG A 214 16.32 4.37 13.25
CA ARG A 214 17.22 5.09 12.33
C ARG A 214 16.76 5.09 10.87
N ARG A 215 15.84 4.18 10.50
CA ARG A 215 15.28 4.05 9.15
C ARG A 215 13.91 4.71 9.01
N MET A 216 13.34 5.20 10.12
CA MET A 216 12.01 5.81 10.14
C MET A 216 11.96 7.02 9.20
N GLY A 217 10.93 7.10 8.35
CA GLY A 217 10.75 8.16 7.36
C GLY A 217 11.69 8.06 6.15
N THR A 218 12.42 6.95 5.97
CA THR A 218 13.24 6.69 4.77
C THR A 218 12.98 5.29 4.23
N LEU A 219 13.53 4.25 4.89
CA LEU A 219 13.40 2.85 4.47
C LEU A 219 12.37 2.07 5.30
N LEU A 220 11.84 2.72 6.33
CA LEU A 220 10.77 2.24 7.20
C LEU A 220 9.77 3.38 7.39
N THR A 221 8.50 3.10 7.14
CA THR A 221 7.37 3.97 7.49
C THR A 221 6.43 3.17 8.37
N ALA A 222 6.00 3.75 9.49
CA ALA A 222 5.16 3.06 10.46
C ALA A 222 3.84 3.82 10.66
N PRO A 223 2.85 3.67 9.74
CA PRO A 223 1.57 4.33 9.90
C PRO A 223 0.64 3.56 10.83
N ILE A 224 -0.14 4.29 11.61
CA ILE A 224 -1.32 3.77 12.27
C ILE A 224 -2.55 3.96 11.41
N PHE A 225 -3.51 3.03 11.49
CA PHE A 225 -4.78 3.11 10.76
C PHE A 225 -5.97 2.93 11.69
N LEU A 226 -6.90 3.88 11.62
CA LEU A 226 -8.11 3.96 12.44
C LEU A 226 -9.33 4.11 11.55
N ALA A 227 -10.38 3.32 11.80
CA ALA A 227 -11.72 3.59 11.28
C ALA A 227 -12.76 2.80 12.07
N GLN A 228 -14.03 3.18 11.92
CA GLN A 228 -15.14 2.42 12.45
C GLN A 228 -15.45 1.19 11.58
N GLY A 229 -15.67 0.04 12.23
CA GLY A 229 -16.15 -1.16 11.57
C GLY A 229 -17.65 -1.18 11.27
N LYS A 230 -18.05 -1.98 10.27
CA LYS A 230 -19.46 -2.27 10.01
C LYS A 230 -19.94 -3.40 10.93
N PRO A 231 -21.10 -3.28 11.60
CA PRO A 231 -21.75 -4.45 12.21
C PRO A 231 -21.87 -5.56 11.16
N GLU A 232 -21.58 -6.81 11.53
CA GLU A 232 -21.65 -7.96 10.61
C GLU A 232 -23.11 -8.16 10.13
N ALA A 233 -23.49 -7.48 9.05
CA ALA A 233 -24.74 -7.76 8.33
C ALA A 233 -24.48 -8.84 7.26
N LYS A 234 -25.51 -9.62 6.94
CA LYS A 234 -25.45 -10.66 5.89
C LYS A 234 -24.92 -10.07 4.57
N GLU A 235 -24.00 -10.79 3.93
CA GLU A 235 -23.26 -10.40 2.71
C GLU A 235 -24.14 -9.88 1.56
N THR A 236 -25.43 -10.20 1.56
CA THR A 236 -26.42 -9.84 0.53
C THR A 236 -26.81 -8.36 0.49
N GLU A 237 -26.48 -7.54 1.49
CA GLU A 237 -26.84 -6.11 1.55
C GLU A 237 -25.62 -5.15 1.55
N SER A 238 -24.42 -5.68 1.29
CA SER A 238 -23.17 -4.93 1.46
C SER A 238 -22.83 -4.05 0.25
N SER A 239 -23.47 -2.88 0.12
CA SER A 239 -22.85 -1.81 -0.68
C SER A 239 -21.60 -1.30 0.06
N SER A 240 -20.47 -1.31 -0.65
CA SER A 240 -19.19 -0.75 -0.21
C SER A 240 -19.30 0.71 0.21
N ARG A 241 -20.28 1.47 -0.33
CA ARG A 241 -20.53 2.88 -0.03
C ARG A 241 -21.13 3.15 1.36
N THR A 242 -21.35 2.11 2.17
CA THR A 242 -22.00 2.26 3.48
C THR A 242 -21.02 2.44 4.64
N THR A 243 -19.75 2.06 4.49
CA THR A 243 -18.77 2.09 5.58
C THR A 243 -17.36 2.46 5.14
N ALA A 244 -16.57 2.93 6.10
CA ALA A 244 -15.16 3.24 5.90
C ALA A 244 -14.39 2.00 5.42
N ARG A 245 -13.55 2.18 4.40
CA ARG A 245 -12.71 1.11 3.85
C ARG A 245 -11.40 1.64 3.29
N THR A 246 -10.50 0.72 2.94
CA THR A 246 -9.40 1.00 2.03
C THR A 246 -9.64 0.26 0.73
N ASP A 247 -9.83 1.01 -0.36
CA ASP A 247 -10.05 0.44 -1.69
C ASP A 247 -8.84 -0.35 -2.19
N LEU A 248 -9.09 -1.18 -3.20
CA LEU A 248 -8.10 -2.11 -3.72
C LEU A 248 -6.93 -1.36 -4.38
N HIS A 249 -5.73 -1.55 -3.81
CA HIS A 249 -4.50 -0.91 -4.27
C HIS A 249 -3.28 -1.78 -3.96
N CYS A 250 -2.13 -1.41 -4.50
CA CYS A 250 -0.83 -2.04 -4.22
C CYS A 250 0.32 -1.02 -4.26
N GLU A 251 1.43 -1.37 -3.63
CA GLU A 251 2.54 -0.44 -3.35
C GLU A 251 3.93 -1.12 -3.55
N PRO A 252 5.01 -0.35 -3.81
CA PRO A 252 6.38 -0.88 -4.01
C PRO A 252 7.05 -1.40 -2.73
N ILE A 253 6.39 -1.25 -1.59
CA ILE A 253 6.90 -1.60 -0.25
C ILE A 253 6.18 -2.83 0.29
N ALA A 254 6.87 -3.58 1.15
CA ALA A 254 6.25 -4.67 1.90
C ALA A 254 5.64 -4.11 3.19
N ASN A 255 4.61 -4.78 3.71
CA ASN A 255 3.90 -4.35 4.91
C ASN A 255 3.79 -5.51 5.92
N VAL A 256 3.98 -5.20 7.19
CA VAL A 256 3.50 -6.02 8.32
C VAL A 256 2.43 -5.24 9.07
N ALA A 257 1.17 -5.61 8.89
CA ALA A 257 0.03 -4.97 9.56
C ALA A 257 -0.26 -5.67 10.90
N LEU A 258 0.04 -5.01 12.02
CA LEU A 258 -0.15 -5.49 13.39
C LEU A 258 -1.51 -5.02 13.92
N GLN A 259 -2.44 -5.94 14.13
CA GLN A 259 -3.79 -5.63 14.55
C GLN A 259 -3.87 -5.47 16.07
N ILE A 260 -4.10 -4.25 16.53
CA ILE A 260 -4.11 -3.90 17.95
C ILE A 260 -5.51 -4.08 18.55
N THR A 261 -6.53 -3.45 17.94
CA THR A 261 -7.94 -3.58 18.37
C THR A 261 -8.90 -3.64 17.18
N GLY A 262 -10.09 -4.23 17.40
CA GLY A 262 -11.08 -4.45 16.36
C GLY A 262 -10.63 -5.48 15.32
N ARG A 263 -11.43 -5.67 14.26
CA ARG A 263 -11.19 -6.68 13.23
C ARG A 263 -11.22 -6.07 11.82
N LYS A 264 -10.43 -6.63 10.91
CA LYS A 264 -10.37 -6.21 9.51
C LYS A 264 -10.44 -7.41 8.58
N ARG A 265 -11.33 -7.37 7.58
CA ARG A 265 -11.28 -8.31 6.46
C ARG A 265 -10.31 -7.78 5.41
N TRP A 266 -9.36 -8.62 5.03
CA TRP A 266 -8.43 -8.36 3.96
C TRP A 266 -8.82 -9.21 2.75
N THR A 267 -9.01 -8.56 1.61
CA THR A 267 -9.10 -9.24 0.32
C THR A 267 -7.81 -8.96 -0.43
N ILE A 268 -7.08 -10.01 -0.80
CA ILE A 268 -5.70 -9.89 -1.30
C ILE A 268 -5.58 -10.56 -2.67
N VAL A 269 -5.03 -9.87 -3.66
CA VAL A 269 -4.86 -10.39 -5.03
C VAL A 269 -3.38 -10.44 -5.39
N ASP A 270 -2.98 -11.58 -5.97
CA ASP A 270 -1.61 -11.82 -6.42
C ASP A 270 -1.22 -10.83 -7.55
N PRO A 271 -0.02 -10.24 -7.52
CA PRO A 271 0.48 -9.35 -8.58
C PRO A 271 0.36 -9.94 -9.99
N ALA A 272 0.38 -11.27 -10.16
CA ALA A 272 0.16 -11.92 -11.44
C ALA A 272 -1.19 -11.55 -12.08
N ASN A 273 -2.20 -11.22 -11.27
CA ASN A 273 -3.54 -10.83 -11.69
C ASN A 273 -3.73 -9.29 -11.79
N SER A 274 -2.67 -8.50 -11.68
CA SER A 274 -2.74 -7.02 -11.68
C SER A 274 -3.55 -6.45 -12.85
N PHE A 275 -3.41 -7.03 -14.04
CA PHE A 275 -4.10 -6.53 -15.23
C PHE A 275 -5.59 -6.87 -15.27
N ALA A 276 -6.03 -7.84 -14.47
CA ALA A 276 -7.45 -8.08 -14.19
C ALA A 276 -8.05 -7.02 -13.27
N LEU A 277 -7.29 -6.02 -12.80
CA LEU A 277 -7.77 -5.01 -11.85
C LEU A 277 -7.85 -3.59 -12.43
N GLN A 278 -7.67 -3.43 -13.75
CA GLN A 278 -7.63 -2.12 -14.42
C GLN A 278 -6.67 -1.13 -13.69
N PRO A 279 -5.38 -1.47 -13.60
CA PRO A 279 -4.44 -0.72 -12.76
C PRO A 279 -4.25 0.71 -13.25
N ALA A 280 -4.33 1.65 -12.31
CA ALA A 280 -4.12 3.07 -12.53
C ALA A 280 -3.09 3.63 -11.55
N LEU A 281 -2.17 4.45 -12.05
CA LEU A 281 -1.24 5.17 -11.20
C LEU A 281 -1.95 6.30 -10.47
N SER A 282 -1.52 6.57 -9.24
CA SER A 282 -2.09 7.68 -8.45
C SER A 282 -1.98 9.01 -9.20
N PRO A 283 -3.08 9.76 -9.38
CA PRO A 283 -3.08 11.01 -10.14
C PRO A 283 -2.29 12.14 -9.45
N ASP A 284 -2.11 12.04 -8.13
CA ASP A 284 -1.32 12.99 -7.34
C ASP A 284 0.19 12.71 -7.39
N GLY A 285 0.62 11.59 -7.99
CA GLY A 285 2.02 11.21 -8.12
C GLY A 285 2.59 10.42 -6.94
N ARG A 286 1.79 10.06 -5.93
CA ARG A 286 2.21 9.11 -4.90
C ARG A 286 2.60 7.77 -5.53
N ALA A 287 3.62 7.13 -4.96
CA ALA A 287 4.12 5.86 -5.45
C ALA A 287 3.24 4.64 -5.10
N TYR A 288 1.95 4.66 -5.46
CA TYR A 288 1.05 3.49 -5.39
C TYR A 288 0.19 3.34 -6.66
N VAL A 289 -0.40 2.15 -6.83
CA VAL A 289 -1.30 1.81 -7.93
C VAL A 289 -2.64 1.40 -7.36
N PHE A 290 -3.74 2.00 -7.83
CA PHE A 290 -5.09 1.63 -7.43
C PHE A 290 -5.83 0.90 -8.55
N ALA A 291 -6.89 0.19 -8.17
CA ALA A 291 -7.77 -0.49 -9.10
C ALA A 291 -8.84 0.51 -9.57
N ASP A 292 -8.90 0.77 -10.87
CA ASP A 292 -9.91 1.63 -11.50
C ASP A 292 -11.21 0.85 -11.71
N LEU A 293 -11.81 0.41 -10.60
CA LEU A 293 -12.99 -0.44 -10.55
C LEU A 293 -14.03 0.16 -9.61
N ASP A 294 -15.30 0.00 -9.95
CA ASP A 294 -16.38 0.24 -8.99
C ASP A 294 -16.21 -0.78 -7.84
N PRO A 295 -16.09 -0.32 -6.59
CA PRO A 295 -15.96 -1.18 -5.40
C PRO A 295 -17.17 -2.10 -5.16
N ASP A 296 -18.33 -1.79 -5.76
CA ASP A 296 -19.55 -2.61 -5.76
C ASP A 296 -19.62 -3.56 -6.98
N SER A 297 -18.64 -3.54 -7.88
CA SER A 297 -18.64 -4.43 -9.04
C SER A 297 -18.40 -5.89 -8.64
N HIS A 298 -19.05 -6.82 -9.35
CA HIS A 298 -18.74 -8.26 -9.28
C HIS A 298 -17.43 -8.64 -10.00
N HIS A 299 -16.53 -7.68 -10.22
CA HIS A 299 -15.28 -7.90 -10.93
C HIS A 299 -14.32 -8.75 -10.10
N LEU A 300 -14.21 -8.44 -8.81
CA LEU A 300 -13.26 -9.07 -7.89
C LEU A 300 -13.57 -10.55 -7.64
N VAL A 301 -14.85 -10.95 -7.72
CA VAL A 301 -15.23 -12.36 -7.53
C VAL A 301 -14.77 -13.26 -8.67
N ARG A 302 -14.36 -12.71 -9.82
CA ARG A 302 -13.85 -13.45 -10.98
C ARG A 302 -12.32 -13.52 -11.03
N ILE A 303 -11.65 -13.13 -9.93
CA ILE A 303 -10.19 -13.07 -9.83
C ILE A 303 -9.75 -13.96 -8.67
N PRO A 304 -8.73 -14.82 -8.86
CA PRO A 304 -8.12 -15.56 -7.76
C PRO A 304 -7.64 -14.61 -6.67
N ARG A 305 -8.09 -14.85 -5.43
CA ARG A 305 -7.81 -13.97 -4.29
C ARG A 305 -7.71 -14.76 -3.00
N PHE A 306 -7.00 -14.18 -2.05
CA PHE A 306 -7.05 -14.60 -0.67
C PHE A 306 -8.04 -13.75 0.11
N GLU A 307 -8.68 -14.36 1.10
CA GLU A 307 -9.46 -13.65 2.11
C GLU A 307 -9.01 -14.08 3.51
N VAL A 308 -8.85 -13.10 4.41
CA VAL A 308 -8.51 -13.36 5.81
C VAL A 308 -9.13 -12.28 6.69
N VAL A 309 -9.65 -12.68 7.85
CA VAL A 309 -10.05 -11.74 8.90
C VAL A 309 -8.91 -11.65 9.90
N LEU A 310 -8.32 -10.46 10.01
CA LEU A 310 -7.25 -10.15 10.94
C LEU A 310 -7.85 -9.66 12.26
N GLY A 311 -7.58 -10.38 13.36
CA GLY A 311 -8.06 -10.06 14.70
C GLY A 311 -6.99 -9.48 15.63
N PRO A 312 -7.38 -8.96 16.80
CA PRO A 312 -6.44 -8.41 17.78
C PRO A 312 -5.32 -9.41 18.14
N GLY A 313 -4.08 -8.94 18.17
CA GLY A 313 -2.91 -9.75 18.51
C GLY A 313 -2.26 -10.47 17.30
N GLU A 314 -2.92 -10.47 16.15
CA GLU A 314 -2.40 -11.06 14.91
C GLU A 314 -1.66 -10.02 14.06
N ALA A 315 -0.83 -10.51 13.14
CA ALA A 315 -0.26 -9.67 12.08
C ALA A 315 -0.46 -10.28 10.70
N LEU A 316 -0.56 -9.44 9.68
CA LEU A 316 -0.56 -9.86 8.28
C LEU A 316 0.70 -9.33 7.59
N TYR A 317 1.51 -10.23 7.06
CA TYR A 317 2.57 -9.87 6.12
C TYR A 317 2.02 -9.80 4.70
N LEU A 318 2.31 -8.69 4.01
CA LEU A 318 2.02 -8.45 2.60
C LEU A 318 3.33 -8.13 1.87
N PRO A 319 3.73 -8.95 0.88
CA PRO A 319 4.88 -8.64 0.06
C PRO A 319 4.62 -7.45 -0.89
N THR A 320 5.68 -6.91 -1.48
CA THR A 320 5.60 -5.80 -2.44
C THR A 320 4.65 -6.13 -3.59
N TRP A 321 3.87 -5.13 -4.03
CA TRP A 321 2.89 -5.19 -5.14
C TRP A 321 1.67 -6.09 -4.94
N TRP A 322 1.52 -6.73 -3.77
CA TRP A 322 0.30 -7.47 -3.50
C TRP A 322 -0.88 -6.53 -3.32
N TRP A 323 -1.90 -6.72 -4.15
CA TRP A 323 -3.11 -5.92 -4.13
C TRP A 323 -3.90 -6.26 -2.88
N HIS A 324 -4.43 -5.25 -2.21
CA HIS A 324 -5.20 -5.46 -1.00
C HIS A 324 -6.31 -4.43 -0.84
N ARG A 325 -7.47 -4.93 -0.41
CA ARG A 325 -8.63 -4.15 0.07
C ARG A 325 -8.82 -4.48 1.55
N VAL A 326 -9.20 -3.47 2.32
CA VAL A 326 -9.40 -3.60 3.77
C VAL A 326 -10.78 -3.10 4.15
N ASP A 327 -11.62 -4.00 4.65
CA ASP A 327 -12.94 -3.69 5.19
C ASP A 327 -12.90 -3.79 6.73
N TYR A 328 -13.35 -2.74 7.40
CA TYR A 328 -13.36 -2.66 8.87
C TYR A 328 -14.61 -3.37 9.42
N LEU A 329 -14.47 -4.23 10.42
CA LEU A 329 -15.54 -5.09 10.92
C LEU A 329 -15.90 -4.84 12.38
N GLY A 330 -17.19 -4.81 12.64
CA GLY A 330 -17.80 -4.70 13.97
C GLY A 330 -17.59 -3.33 14.58
N GLU A 331 -16.60 -3.25 15.46
CA GLU A 331 -16.30 -2.09 16.30
C GLU A 331 -15.17 -1.24 15.71
N ALA A 332 -14.84 -0.17 16.41
CA ALA A 332 -13.70 0.68 16.10
C ALA A 332 -12.41 -0.13 16.05
N SER A 333 -11.60 0.09 15.02
CA SER A 333 -10.37 -0.68 14.83
C SER A 333 -9.14 0.21 14.80
N PHE A 334 -8.06 -0.30 15.38
CA PHE A 334 -6.73 0.30 15.39
C PHE A 334 -5.68 -0.75 15.00
N THR A 335 -4.86 -0.42 14.00
CA THR A 335 -3.73 -1.22 13.50
C THR A 335 -2.49 -0.35 13.46
N ALA A 336 -1.33 -0.93 13.76
CA ALA A 336 -0.02 -0.35 13.42
C ALA A 336 0.58 -1.13 12.25
N SER A 337 0.90 -0.46 11.15
CA SER A 337 1.55 -1.09 10.00
C SER A 337 3.03 -0.74 9.97
N LEU A 338 3.85 -1.65 9.46
CA LEU A 338 5.29 -1.44 9.26
C LEU A 338 5.61 -1.63 7.78
N PHE A 339 5.69 -0.52 7.07
CA PHE A 339 6.05 -0.48 5.66
C PHE A 339 7.56 -0.44 5.51
N HIS A 340 8.14 -1.44 4.85
CA HIS A 340 9.58 -1.58 4.74
C HIS A 340 10.02 -1.89 3.31
N PHE A 341 11.11 -1.24 2.90
CA PHE A 341 11.59 -1.34 1.53
C PHE A 341 12.29 -2.69 1.26
N ARG A 342 11.86 -3.38 0.19
CA ARG A 342 12.43 -4.66 -0.27
C ARG A 342 12.67 -4.61 -1.79
N PRO A 343 13.78 -3.99 -2.25
CA PRO A 343 13.99 -3.69 -3.67
C PRO A 343 14.02 -4.93 -4.57
N GLY A 344 14.58 -6.04 -4.07
CA GLY A 344 14.58 -7.31 -4.81
C GLY A 344 13.17 -7.88 -5.03
N GLN A 345 12.29 -7.77 -4.03
CA GLN A 345 10.88 -8.19 -4.18
C GLN A 345 10.12 -7.21 -5.07
N MET A 346 10.34 -5.90 -4.93
CA MET A 346 9.72 -4.87 -5.76
C MET A 346 9.92 -5.19 -7.25
N ILE A 347 11.18 -5.39 -7.67
CA ILE A 347 11.50 -5.68 -9.08
C ILE A 347 10.92 -7.04 -9.50
N ARG A 348 11.09 -8.07 -8.67
CA ARG A 348 10.68 -9.45 -9.01
C ARG A 348 9.16 -9.62 -9.10
N ASN A 349 8.41 -9.02 -8.18
CA ASN A 349 6.98 -9.26 -8.06
C ASN A 349 6.20 -8.49 -9.14
N ASN A 350 6.65 -7.30 -9.54
CA ASN A 350 6.03 -6.57 -10.65
C ASN A 350 7.04 -5.63 -11.36
N PRO A 351 7.78 -6.13 -12.36
CA PRO A 351 8.79 -5.34 -13.07
C PRO A 351 8.19 -4.17 -13.86
N ILE A 352 6.97 -4.33 -14.39
CA ILE A 352 6.31 -3.27 -15.16
C ILE A 352 5.89 -2.13 -14.23
N PHE A 353 5.25 -2.44 -13.09
CA PHE A 353 4.85 -1.41 -12.12
C PHE A 353 6.08 -0.69 -11.55
N THR A 354 7.13 -1.46 -11.27
CA THR A 354 8.42 -0.90 -10.88
C THR A 354 8.93 0.09 -11.93
N ALA A 355 8.94 -0.29 -13.21
CA ALA A 355 9.45 0.56 -14.28
C ALA A 355 8.64 1.86 -14.45
N VAL A 356 7.31 1.78 -14.41
CA VAL A 356 6.46 2.97 -14.57
C VAL A 356 6.46 3.89 -13.35
N LEU A 357 6.75 3.37 -12.14
CA LEU A 357 6.78 4.19 -10.92
C LEU A 357 8.15 4.78 -10.57
N VAL A 358 9.25 4.32 -11.20
CA VAL A 358 10.60 4.89 -10.98
C VAL A 358 10.64 6.42 -11.14
N PRO A 359 10.00 7.05 -12.14
CA PRO A 359 9.95 8.50 -12.23
C PRO A 359 9.30 9.18 -11.02
N ASN A 360 8.22 8.61 -10.47
CA ASN A 360 7.56 9.16 -9.28
C ASN A 360 8.42 8.97 -8.02
N LEU A 361 9.05 7.79 -7.85
CA LEU A 361 10.00 7.55 -6.77
C LEU A 361 11.18 8.53 -6.80
N PHE A 362 11.67 8.84 -8.01
CA PHE A 362 12.73 9.83 -8.18
C PHE A 362 12.26 11.25 -7.80
N LYS A 363 11.05 11.65 -8.19
CA LYS A 363 10.43 12.93 -7.79
C LYS A 363 10.33 13.06 -6.27
N GLU A 364 9.81 12.03 -5.60
CA GLU A 364 9.71 11.98 -4.14
C GLU A 364 11.10 12.09 -3.49
N LEU A 365 12.10 11.36 -4.00
CA LEU A 365 13.47 11.39 -3.48
C LEU A 365 14.12 12.79 -3.56
N VAL A 366 13.86 13.55 -4.62
CA VAL A 366 14.39 14.91 -4.79
C VAL A 366 13.53 15.99 -4.11
N GLY A 367 12.57 15.58 -3.29
CA GLY A 367 11.71 16.50 -2.53
C GLY A 367 10.67 17.22 -3.37
N TRP A 368 10.41 16.74 -4.60
CA TRP A 368 9.27 17.19 -5.37
C TRP A 368 8.03 16.57 -4.73
N LYS A 369 7.36 17.35 -3.87
CA LYS A 369 6.14 16.91 -3.22
C LYS A 369 5.11 16.57 -4.30
N THR A 370 4.71 15.31 -4.30
CA THR A 370 3.53 14.76 -4.99
C THR A 370 2.28 14.90 -4.09
N GLN A 371 2.31 15.91 -3.21
CA GLN A 371 1.24 16.35 -2.32
C GLN A 371 0.92 17.81 -2.62
#